data_AF-A0A9E5HLA9-F1
#
_entry.id   AF-A0A9E5HLA9-F1
#
_cell.length_a   1.000
_cell.length_b   1.000
_cell.length_c   1.000
_cell.angle_alpha   90.00
_cell.angle_beta   90.00
_cell.angle_gamma   90.00
#
_symmetry.space_group_name_H-M   'P 1'
#
loop_
_entity.id
_entity.type
_entity.pdbx_description
1 polymer ?
#
loop_
_entity_poly.entity_id
_entity_poly.type
_entity_poly.pdbx_seq_one_letter_code
_entity_poly.pdbx_strand_id
1 'polypeptide(L)'
;MCAETPDYKDTLNLPQTDFPMRAGLPKREPEWLARWERLGVYDRLREKEGRAPFTLHDGPPYANGHLHIGHALNKILKDMVVRSQQMMGKDARYIPGWDCHGLPIEWKIEEQYRKKG
;
A
#
# COMPACT_ATOMS: atom_id res chain seq x y z
N MET A 1 52.98 -31.44 16.82
CA MET A 1 52.57 -30.12 16.32
C MET A 1 51.58 -30.36 15.20
N CYS A 2 50.28 -30.15 15.44
CA CYS A 2 49.28 -30.31 14.39
C CYS A 2 49.47 -29.21 13.35
N ALA A 3 49.58 -29.57 12.07
CA ALA A 3 49.80 -28.63 10.98
C ALA A 3 48.64 -27.62 10.91
N GLU A 4 48.98 -26.32 10.83
CA GLU A 4 48.00 -25.27 10.57
C GLU A 4 47.42 -25.46 9.17
N THR A 5 46.13 -25.77 9.09
CA THR A 5 45.39 -25.79 7.83
C THR A 5 45.22 -24.37 7.29
N PRO A 6 45.50 -24.12 5.99
CA PRO A 6 45.29 -22.81 5.38
C PRO A 6 43.80 -22.39 5.44
N ASP A 7 43.53 -21.15 5.81
CA ASP A 7 42.18 -20.56 5.75
C ASP A 7 41.92 -20.05 4.32
N TYR A 8 40.89 -20.59 3.66
CA TYR A 8 40.51 -20.24 2.29
C TYR A 8 39.39 -19.20 2.21
N LYS A 9 38.87 -18.71 3.35
CA LYS A 9 37.69 -17.83 3.41
C LYS A 9 37.82 -16.60 2.51
N ASP A 10 38.99 -15.98 2.45
CA ASP A 10 39.24 -14.77 1.67
C ASP A 10 39.43 -15.03 0.16
N THR A 11 39.55 -16.31 -0.24
CA THR A 11 39.62 -16.72 -1.65
C THR A 11 38.24 -16.96 -2.28
N LEU A 12 37.18 -16.94 -1.47
CA LEU A 12 35.82 -17.24 -1.88
C LEU A 12 35.05 -15.97 -2.27
N ASN A 13 34.44 -15.97 -3.45
CA ASN A 13 33.54 -14.91 -3.91
C ASN A 13 32.13 -15.08 -3.34
N LEU A 14 31.96 -14.78 -2.04
CA LEU A 14 30.66 -14.89 -1.38
C LEU A 14 29.74 -13.70 -1.72
N PRO A 15 28.41 -13.92 -1.82
CA PRO A 15 27.47 -12.83 -2.00
C PRO A 15 27.51 -11.85 -0.82
N GLN A 16 27.58 -10.55 -1.12
CA GLN A 16 27.52 -9.47 -0.13
C GLN A 16 26.33 -8.57 -0.44
N THR A 17 25.54 -8.26 0.58
CA THR A 17 24.40 -7.35 0.44
C THR A 17 24.07 -6.67 1.77
N ASP A 18 23.74 -5.38 1.69
CA ASP A 18 23.17 -4.63 2.81
C ASP A 18 21.68 -4.95 3.02
N PHE A 19 21.08 -5.77 2.15
CA PHE A 19 19.70 -6.19 2.28
C PHE A 19 19.53 -7.12 3.50
N PRO A 20 18.78 -6.71 4.54
CA PRO A 20 18.67 -7.50 5.73
C PRO A 20 17.84 -8.75 5.47
N MET A 21 18.27 -9.87 6.06
CA MET A 21 17.57 -11.15 5.96
C MET A 21 16.17 -11.10 6.59
N ARG A 22 15.94 -10.26 7.61
CA ARG A 22 14.62 -10.04 8.21
C ARG A 22 13.96 -8.80 7.62
N ALA A 23 12.70 -8.93 7.23
CA ALA A 23 11.99 -7.87 6.53
C ALA A 23 11.74 -6.61 7.40
N GLY A 24 11.31 -6.77 8.66
CA GLY A 24 11.05 -5.62 9.54
C GLY A 24 9.92 -4.69 9.07
N LEU A 25 8.90 -5.25 8.41
CA LEU A 25 7.85 -4.51 7.69
C LEU A 25 7.13 -3.43 8.52
N PRO A 26 6.73 -3.67 9.79
CA PRO A 26 6.00 -2.65 10.56
C PRO A 26 6.74 -1.32 10.72
N LYS A 27 8.08 -1.33 10.67
CA LYS A 27 8.91 -0.13 10.71
C LYS A 27 9.19 0.42 9.30
N ARG A 28 9.42 -0.46 8.33
CA ARG A 28 9.83 -0.08 6.96
C ARG A 28 8.69 0.42 6.08
N GLU A 29 7.49 -0.16 6.21
CA GLU A 29 6.34 0.24 5.38
C GLU A 29 6.00 1.74 5.55
N PRO A 30 5.94 2.30 6.78
CA PRO A 30 5.79 3.76 6.95
C PRO A 30 6.88 4.57 6.25
N GLU A 31 8.14 4.12 6.30
CA GLU A 31 9.26 4.79 5.64
C GLU A 31 9.13 4.76 4.11
N TRP A 32 8.63 3.66 3.54
CA TRP A 32 8.34 3.53 2.10
C TRP A 32 7.23 4.47 1.66
N LEU A 33 6.12 4.53 2.42
CA LEU A 33 5.01 5.43 2.13
C LEU A 33 5.45 6.90 2.17
N ALA A 34 6.19 7.29 3.20
CA ALA A 34 6.73 8.65 3.32
C ALA A 34 7.70 8.98 2.17
N ARG A 35 8.49 8.00 1.72
CA ARG A 35 9.35 8.17 0.54
C ARG A 35 8.53 8.35 -0.74
N TRP A 36 7.47 7.58 -0.95
CA TRP A 36 6.60 7.71 -2.12
C TRP A 36 5.89 9.06 -2.18
N GLU A 37 5.44 9.55 -1.03
CA GLU A 37 4.84 10.88 -0.89
C GLU A 37 5.85 11.99 -1.24
N ARG A 38 7.06 11.96 -0.64
CA ARG A 38 8.13 12.93 -0.98
C ARG A 38 8.51 12.93 -2.45
N LEU A 39 8.47 11.76 -3.10
CA LEU A 39 8.76 11.63 -4.52
C LEU A 39 7.60 12.07 -5.41
N GLY A 40 6.38 12.22 -4.88
CA GLY A 40 5.18 12.45 -5.69
C GLY A 40 4.93 11.31 -6.67
N VAL A 41 5.10 10.05 -6.25
CA VAL A 41 5.07 8.88 -7.15
C VAL A 41 3.77 8.83 -7.95
N TYR A 42 2.63 9.13 -7.32
CA TYR A 42 1.34 9.12 -8.00
C TYR A 42 1.29 10.15 -9.13
N ASP A 43 1.68 11.40 -8.86
CA ASP A 43 1.65 12.49 -9.84
C ASP A 43 2.58 12.21 -11.02
N ARG A 44 3.80 11.74 -10.74
CA ARG A 44 4.75 11.31 -11.78
C ARG A 44 4.21 10.18 -12.65
N LEU A 45 3.39 9.29 -12.10
CA LEU A 45 2.74 8.24 -12.89
C LEU A 45 1.62 8.81 -13.78
N ARG A 46 1.04 9.97 -13.44
CA ARG A 46 0.00 10.67 -14.24
C ARG A 46 0.56 11.55 -15.34
N GLU A 47 1.80 12.03 -15.19
CA GLU A 47 2.50 12.82 -16.22
C GLU A 47 2.82 12.03 -17.51
N LYS A 48 2.71 10.69 -17.48
CA LYS A 48 3.01 9.85 -18.64
C LYS A 48 1.92 9.91 -19.70
N GLU A 49 2.24 10.53 -20.83
CA GLU A 49 1.35 10.63 -21.98
C GLU A 49 1.35 9.38 -22.88
N GLY A 50 0.38 9.30 -23.80
CA GLY A 50 0.29 8.24 -24.83
C GLY A 50 -0.16 6.87 -24.33
N ARG A 51 -0.58 6.75 -23.07
CA ARG A 51 -1.06 5.49 -22.48
C ARG A 51 -2.56 5.32 -22.66
N ALA A 52 -3.00 4.10 -22.96
CA ALA A 52 -4.43 3.79 -23.01
C ALA A 52 -5.06 3.90 -21.61
N PRO A 53 -6.19 4.59 -21.44
CA PRO A 53 -6.83 4.75 -20.13
C PRO A 53 -7.36 3.41 -19.61
N PHE A 54 -7.25 3.21 -18.30
CA PHE A 54 -7.90 2.12 -17.59
C PHE A 54 -8.53 2.68 -16.32
N THR A 55 -9.84 2.46 -16.15
CA THR A 55 -10.59 2.98 -15.00
C THR A 55 -11.21 1.83 -14.25
N LEU A 56 -10.88 1.72 -12.96
CA LEU A 56 -11.56 0.86 -12.02
C LEU A 56 -12.40 1.75 -11.10
N HIS A 57 -13.72 1.68 -11.23
CA HIS A 57 -14.63 2.46 -10.37
C HIS A 57 -14.65 1.90 -8.95
N ASP A 58 -14.36 2.76 -7.97
CA ASP A 58 -14.41 2.42 -6.56
C ASP A 58 -15.84 2.58 -6.04
N GLY A 59 -16.43 1.49 -5.56
CA GLY A 59 -17.63 1.59 -4.71
C GLY A 59 -17.28 2.35 -3.42
N PRO A 60 -17.91 3.49 -3.13
CA PRO A 60 -17.54 4.33 -2.00
C PRO A 60 -17.85 3.62 -0.67
N PRO A 61 -16.86 3.34 0.20
CA PRO A 61 -17.14 2.87 1.55
C PRO A 61 -17.93 3.90 2.35
N TYR A 62 -18.78 3.40 3.24
CA TYR A 62 -19.62 4.21 4.09
C TYR A 62 -18.80 4.85 5.22
N ALA A 63 -18.92 6.17 5.42
CA ALA A 63 -18.05 6.95 6.28
C ALA A 63 -18.48 6.95 7.77
N ASN A 64 -18.80 5.77 8.33
CA ASN A 64 -19.39 5.68 9.67
C ASN A 64 -18.61 4.82 10.67
N GLY A 65 -17.38 4.36 10.42
CA GLY A 65 -16.71 3.47 11.38
C GLY A 65 -15.27 3.10 11.03
N HIS A 66 -14.69 2.24 11.85
CA HIS A 66 -13.36 1.68 11.59
C HIS A 66 -13.42 0.67 10.44
N LEU A 67 -12.35 0.63 9.66
CA LEU A 67 -12.18 -0.39 8.64
C LEU A 67 -12.04 -1.77 9.29
N HIS A 68 -12.70 -2.75 8.68
CA HIS A 68 -12.60 -4.17 9.04
C HIS A 68 -11.90 -4.96 7.93
N ILE A 69 -11.63 -6.25 8.15
CA ILE A 69 -10.87 -7.08 7.21
C ILE A 69 -11.48 -7.12 5.79
N GLY A 70 -12.81 -7.08 5.66
CA GLY A 70 -13.48 -6.95 4.37
C GLY A 70 -13.10 -5.67 3.58
N HIS A 71 -12.87 -4.55 4.26
CA HIS A 71 -12.38 -3.32 3.63
C HIS A 71 -10.95 -3.50 3.13
N ALA A 72 -10.08 -4.10 3.95
CA ALA A 72 -8.70 -4.38 3.58
C ALA A 72 -8.64 -5.30 2.35
N LEU A 73 -9.38 -6.40 2.35
CA LEU A 73 -9.48 -7.33 1.22
C LEU A 73 -9.91 -6.60 -0.06
N ASN A 74 -10.99 -5.81 0.01
CA ASN A 74 -11.50 -5.09 -1.15
C ASN A 74 -10.49 -4.10 -1.73
N LYS A 75 -9.83 -3.31 -0.88
CA LYS A 75 -8.88 -2.28 -1.31
C LYS A 75 -7.58 -2.89 -1.83
N ILE A 76 -7.08 -3.97 -1.21
CA ILE A 76 -5.88 -4.68 -1.67
C ILE A 76 -6.11 -5.27 -3.07
N LEU A 77 -7.24 -5.93 -3.31
CA LEU A 77 -7.55 -6.50 -4.63
C LEU A 77 -7.65 -5.42 -5.72
N LYS A 78 -8.30 -4.29 -5.41
CA LYS A 78 -8.39 -3.15 -6.33
C LYS A 78 -7.01 -2.57 -6.64
N ASP A 79 -6.16 -2.41 -5.62
CA ASP A 79 -4.79 -1.91 -5.78
C ASP A 79 -3.92 -2.86 -6.64
N MET A 80 -4.03 -4.19 -6.44
CA MET A 80 -3.36 -5.19 -7.29
C MET A 80 -3.75 -5.05 -8.78
N VAL A 81 -5.05 -4.90 -9.06
CA VAL A 81 -5.53 -4.72 -10.45
C VAL A 81 -5.05 -3.39 -11.04
N VAL A 82 -5.15 -2.30 -10.30
CA VAL A 82 -4.72 -0.98 -10.79
C VAL A 82 -3.20 -0.97 -11.06
N ARG A 83 -2.39 -1.47 -10.13
CA ARG A 83 -0.93 -1.52 -10.29
C ARG A 83 -0.50 -2.42 -11.43
N SER A 84 -1.12 -3.59 -11.59
CA SER A 84 -0.81 -4.49 -12.71
C SER A 84 -1.12 -3.83 -14.06
N GLN A 85 -2.27 -3.18 -14.22
CA GLN A 85 -2.62 -2.44 -15.44
C GLN A 85 -1.66 -1.26 -15.69
N GLN A 86 -1.24 -0.55 -14.63
CA GLN A 86 -0.24 0.53 -14.72
C GLN A 86 1.12 0.00 -15.20
N MET A 87 1.55 -1.16 -14.70
CA MET A 87 2.79 -1.84 -15.09
C MET A 87 2.73 -2.41 -16.50
N MET A 88 1.54 -2.79 -16.99
CA MET A 88 1.27 -3.17 -18.38
C MET A 88 1.23 -1.97 -19.35
N GLY A 89 1.49 -0.76 -18.87
CA GLY A 89 1.60 0.44 -19.71
C GLY A 89 0.30 1.23 -19.90
N LYS A 90 -0.79 0.87 -19.21
CA LYS A 90 -2.02 1.68 -19.22
C LYS A 90 -1.90 2.89 -18.29
N ASP A 91 -2.77 3.89 -18.52
CA ASP A 91 -3.03 4.97 -17.56
C ASP A 91 -4.12 4.52 -16.60
N ALA A 92 -3.73 3.76 -15.55
CA ALA A 92 -4.64 3.20 -14.58
C ALA A 92 -4.87 4.16 -13.40
N ARG A 93 -5.96 4.94 -13.44
CA ARG A 93 -6.34 5.89 -12.38
C ARG A 93 -7.20 5.18 -11.33
N TYR A 94 -6.86 5.37 -10.05
CA TYR A 94 -7.68 4.92 -8.94
C TYR A 94 -8.10 6.12 -8.10
N ILE A 95 -9.41 6.37 -8.08
CA ILE A 95 -10.01 7.49 -7.35
C ILE A 95 -10.92 6.88 -6.28
N PRO A 96 -10.53 6.93 -4.99
CA PRO A 96 -11.36 6.41 -3.92
C PRO A 96 -12.55 7.35 -3.67
N GLY A 97 -13.71 6.78 -3.35
CA GLY A 97 -14.91 7.53 -2.96
C GLY A 97 -15.24 7.37 -1.47
N TRP A 98 -16.22 8.13 -0.99
CA TRP A 98 -16.81 7.99 0.34
C TRP A 98 -18.31 8.24 0.26
N ASP A 99 -19.10 7.39 0.94
CA ASP A 99 -20.54 7.59 1.10
C ASP A 99 -20.81 8.23 2.46
N CYS A 100 -21.25 9.47 2.42
CA CYS A 100 -21.35 10.37 3.58
C CYS A 100 -22.79 10.71 3.98
N HIS A 101 -23.80 10.11 3.33
CA HIS A 101 -25.20 10.36 3.64
C HIS A 101 -25.93 9.09 4.08
N GLY A 102 -27.08 9.25 4.72
CA GLY A 102 -28.01 8.17 5.01
C GLY A 102 -28.20 7.87 6.49
N LEU A 103 -29.23 7.04 6.75
CA LEU A 103 -29.71 6.72 8.08
C LEU A 103 -28.64 6.18 9.04
N PRO A 104 -27.64 5.36 8.62
CA PRO A 104 -26.62 4.89 9.56
C PRO A 104 -25.75 5.99 10.17
N ILE A 105 -25.57 7.15 9.51
CA ILE A 105 -24.87 8.31 10.11
C ILE A 105 -25.80 9.02 11.10
N GLU A 106 -27.05 9.25 10.70
CA GLU A 106 -28.06 9.89 11.55
C GLU A 106 -28.26 9.10 12.86
N TRP A 107 -28.41 7.78 12.77
CA TRP A 107 -28.53 6.90 13.92
C TRP A 107 -27.31 6.95 14.84
N LYS A 108 -26.10 7.01 14.27
CA LYS A 108 -24.86 7.13 15.06
C LYS A 108 -24.84 8.43 15.88
N ILE A 109 -25.33 9.51 15.30
CA ILE A 109 -25.44 10.80 15.98
C ILE A 109 -26.52 10.74 17.06
N GLU A 110 -27.68 10.15 16.79
CA GLU A 110 -28.74 9.95 17.78
C GLU A 110 -28.29 9.09 18.96
N GLU A 111 -27.56 7.98 18.73
CA GLU A 111 -26.97 7.18 19.79
C GLU A 111 -25.99 7.97 20.65
N GLN A 112 -25.18 8.86 20.04
CA GLN A 112 -24.29 9.73 20.79
C GLN A 112 -25.07 10.72 21.66
N TYR A 113 -26.19 11.26 21.18
CA TYR A 113 -27.04 12.15 21.97
C TYR A 113 -27.72 11.39 23.14
N ARG A 114 -28.31 10.21 22.89
CA ARG A 114 -28.90 9.37 23.95
C ARG A 114 -27.91 8.93 25.02
N LYS A 115 -26.63 8.74 24.66
CA LYS A 115 -25.57 8.43 25.64
C LYS A 115 -25.16 9.64 26.49
N LYS A 116 -25.44 10.86 26.02
CA LYS A 116 -25.12 12.12 26.73
C LYS A 116 -26.25 12.62 27.63
N GLY A 117 -27.47 12.10 27.50
CA GLY A 117 -28.64 12.49 28.30
C GLY A 117 -29.79 11.50 28.14
#